data_AF-A0A7W0RTX3-F1
#
_entry.id   AF-A0A7W0RTX3-F1
#
_cell.length_a   1.000
_cell.length_b   1.000
_cell.length_c   1.000
_cell.angle_alpha   90.00
_cell.angle_beta   90.00
_cell.angle_gamma   90.00
#
_symmetry.space_group_name_H-M   'P 1'
#
loop_
_entity.id
_entity.type
_entity.pdbx_description
1 polymer ?
#
loop_
_entity_poly.entity_id
_entity_poly.type
_entity_poly.pdbx_seq_one_letter_code
_entity_poly.pdbx_strand_id
1 'polypeptide(L)'
;MTTQTQEPDPIPAAEMAGRNPAHFPYESAEYRRDRTALLAEEIELRRHLERVAEQRRRLPPGGEVTKEYRFEGENGPVTLAELFGDKDTLIVYSYMFGPERAQPCPMCTSTMAGWEGKVPD
;
A
#
# COMPACT_ATOMS: atom_id res chain seq x y z
N MET A 1 -5.84 21.83 -20.86
CA MET A 1 -4.55 21.20 -21.24
C MET A 1 -3.67 21.18 -20.01
N THR A 2 -3.69 20.08 -19.26
CA THR A 2 -2.86 19.93 -18.05
C THR A 2 -1.48 19.50 -18.51
N THR A 3 -0.50 20.40 -18.44
CA THR A 3 0.90 20.09 -18.73
C THR A 3 1.39 19.06 -17.70
N GLN A 4 1.61 17.81 -18.11
CA GLN A 4 2.36 16.86 -17.30
C GLN A 4 3.81 17.35 -17.27
N THR A 5 4.24 17.88 -16.13
CA THR A 5 5.66 18.04 -15.84
C THR A 5 6.26 16.65 -15.76
N GLN A 6 7.05 16.28 -16.78
CA GLN A 6 7.81 15.04 -16.76
C GLN A 6 8.88 15.18 -15.67
N GLU A 7 8.75 14.39 -14.61
CA GLU A 7 9.79 14.29 -13.59
C GLU A 7 11.09 13.80 -14.25
N PRO A 8 12.25 14.32 -13.83
CA PRO A 8 13.53 13.89 -14.38
C PRO A 8 13.71 12.39 -14.12
N ASP A 9 14.30 11.69 -15.09
CA ASP A 9 14.58 10.27 -14.94
C ASP A 9 15.43 10.03 -13.69
N PRO A 10 15.07 9.04 -12.86
CA PRO A 10 15.82 8.78 -11.65
C PRO A 10 17.23 8.29 -12.01
N ILE A 11 18.22 8.67 -11.21
CA ILE A 11 19.61 8.24 -11.42
C ILE A 11 19.72 6.71 -11.55
N PRO A 12 20.70 6.16 -12.27
CA PRO A 12 20.86 4.72 -12.42
C PRO A 12 20.91 4.00 -11.07
N ALA A 13 20.27 2.83 -10.95
CA ALA A 13 20.22 2.10 -9.68
C ALA A 13 21.60 1.74 -9.13
N ALA A 14 22.57 1.43 -10.00
CA ALA A 14 23.95 1.19 -9.60
C ALA A 14 24.59 2.42 -8.93
N GLU A 15 24.32 3.62 -9.46
CA GLU A 15 24.81 4.87 -8.90
C GLU A 15 24.12 5.17 -7.55
N MET A 16 22.80 4.96 -7.48
CA MET A 16 22.06 5.12 -6.25
C MET A 16 22.52 4.15 -5.15
N ALA A 17 22.76 2.89 -5.51
CA ALA A 17 23.29 1.86 -4.61
C ALA A 17 24.71 2.19 -4.14
N GLY A 18 25.57 2.68 -5.05
CA GLY A 18 26.95 3.08 -4.72
C GLY A 18 27.03 4.29 -3.79
N ARG A 19 26.01 5.16 -3.79
CA ARG A 19 25.91 6.31 -2.88
C ARG A 19 25.37 5.96 -1.49
N ASN A 20 24.92 4.74 -1.25
CA ASN A 20 24.33 4.35 0.03
C ASN A 20 25.41 4.33 1.13
N PRO A 21 25.31 5.19 2.17
CA PRO A 21 26.30 5.23 3.25
C PRO A 21 26.06 4.17 4.33
N ALA A 22 25.03 3.31 4.20
CA ALA A 22 24.70 2.32 5.20
C ALA A 22 25.60 1.08 5.11
N HIS A 23 26.33 0.81 6.19
CA HIS A 23 27.25 -0.31 6.33
C HIS A 23 26.95 -1.12 7.59
N PHE A 24 27.13 -2.44 7.52
CA PHE A 24 27.06 -3.28 8.72
C PHE A 24 28.42 -3.33 9.42
N PRO A 25 28.47 -3.34 10.77
CA PRO A 25 29.72 -3.58 11.48
C PRO A 25 30.36 -4.89 11.03
N TYR A 26 31.69 -4.87 10.83
CA TYR A 26 32.51 -6.03 10.49
C TYR A 26 32.24 -6.69 9.12
N GLU A 27 31.59 -6.00 8.18
CA GLU A 27 31.43 -6.53 6.83
C GLU A 27 32.78 -6.62 6.09
N SER A 28 32.97 -7.69 5.31
CA SER A 28 34.13 -7.82 4.44
C SER A 28 33.98 -6.92 3.20
N ALA A 29 35.09 -6.58 2.55
CA ALA A 29 35.06 -5.83 1.29
C ALA A 29 34.30 -6.59 0.18
N GLU A 30 34.39 -7.92 0.17
CA GLU A 30 33.63 -8.78 -0.72
C GLU A 30 32.12 -8.71 -0.46
N TYR A 31 31.71 -8.87 0.81
CA TYR A 31 30.31 -8.73 1.17
C TYR A 31 29.77 -7.37 0.76
N ARG A 32 30.54 -6.30 1.00
CA ARG A 32 30.12 -4.95 0.64
C ARG A 32 29.93 -4.79 -0.87
N ARG A 33 30.87 -5.25 -1.67
CA ARG A 33 30.75 -5.21 -3.14
C ARG A 33 29.47 -5.92 -3.60
N ASP A 34 29.26 -7.13 -3.14
CA ASP A 34 28.14 -7.97 -3.59
C ASP A 34 26.80 -7.44 -3.05
N ARG A 35 26.78 -6.89 -1.83
CA ARG A 35 25.59 -6.25 -1.28
C ARG A 35 25.22 -4.98 -2.02
N THR A 36 26.19 -4.23 -2.55
CA THR A 36 25.93 -3.04 -3.37
C THR A 36 25.36 -3.44 -4.72
N ALA A 37 25.88 -4.52 -5.33
CA ALA A 37 25.30 -5.07 -6.54
C ALA A 37 23.85 -5.54 -6.33
N LEU A 38 23.59 -6.27 -5.23
CA LEU A 38 22.23 -6.68 -4.87
C LEU A 38 21.29 -5.48 -4.66
N LEU A 39 21.76 -4.43 -4.00
CA LEU A 39 20.94 -3.23 -3.76
C LEU A 39 20.51 -2.55 -5.07
N ALA A 40 21.37 -2.56 -6.10
CA ALA A 40 20.98 -2.02 -7.41
C ALA A 40 19.81 -2.81 -8.02
N GLU A 41 19.83 -4.14 -7.94
CA GLU A 41 18.73 -5.00 -8.38
C GLU A 41 17.45 -4.77 -7.55
N GLU A 42 17.58 -4.62 -6.23
CA GLU A 42 16.45 -4.31 -5.33
C GLU A 42 15.79 -2.96 -5.67
N ILE A 43 16.59 -1.96 -6.05
CA ILE A 43 16.10 -0.64 -6.48
C ILE A 43 15.34 -0.76 -7.80
N GLU A 44 15.86 -1.48 -8.79
CA GLU A 44 15.16 -1.66 -10.06
C GLU A 44 13.87 -2.47 -9.91
N LEU A 45 13.85 -3.47 -9.03
CA LEU A 45 12.63 -4.21 -8.69
C LEU A 45 11.56 -3.25 -8.13
N ARG A 46 11.93 -2.36 -7.20
CA ARG A 46 11.01 -1.35 -6.66
C ARG A 46 10.46 -0.42 -7.75
N ARG A 47 11.33 0.10 -8.61
CA ARG A 47 10.93 0.97 -9.74
C ARG A 47 9.99 0.24 -10.70
N HIS A 48 10.23 -1.05 -10.95
CA HIS A 48 9.32 -1.85 -11.76
C HIS A 48 7.94 -1.98 -11.12
N LEU A 49 7.88 -2.25 -9.80
CA LEU A 49 6.62 -2.29 -9.07
C LEU A 49 5.86 -0.96 -9.15
N GLU A 50 6.56 0.18 -9.05
CA GLU A 50 5.97 1.51 -9.22
C GLU A 50 5.41 1.72 -10.63
N ARG A 51 6.14 1.31 -11.67
CA ARG A 51 5.65 1.33 -13.06
C ARG A 51 4.40 0.49 -13.25
N VAL A 52 4.35 -0.70 -12.64
CA VAL A 52 3.16 -1.57 -12.67
C VAL A 52 2.00 -0.94 -11.90
N ALA A 53 2.27 -0.31 -10.76
CA ALA A 53 1.25 0.39 -9.99
C ALA A 53 0.64 1.57 -10.79
N GLU A 54 1.47 2.31 -11.54
CA GLU A 54 0.99 3.36 -12.45
C GLU A 54 0.15 2.79 -13.59
N GLN A 55 0.56 1.68 -14.20
CA GLN A 55 -0.25 1.00 -15.20
C GLN A 55 -1.62 0.57 -14.65
N ARG A 56 -1.68 0.07 -13.41
CA ARG A 56 -2.94 -0.28 -12.74
C ARG A 56 -3.85 0.92 -12.54
N ARG A 57 -3.31 2.07 -12.15
CA ARG A 57 -4.09 3.32 -11.98
C ARG A 57 -4.63 3.87 -13.30
N ARG A 58 -3.94 3.59 -14.42
CA ARG A 58 -4.35 4.01 -15.77
C ARG A 58 -5.34 3.06 -16.44
N LEU A 59 -5.69 1.94 -15.81
CA LEU A 59 -6.72 1.07 -16.35
C LEU A 59 -8.02 1.88 -16.48
N PRO A 60 -8.79 1.69 -17.58
CA PRO A 60 -10.12 2.26 -17.67
C PRO A 60 -11.00 1.72 -16.52
N PRO A 61 -12.13 2.37 -16.22
CA PRO A 61 -13.09 1.84 -15.26
C PRO A 61 -13.37 0.36 -15.53
N GLY A 62 -13.43 -0.43 -14.44
CA GLY A 62 -13.76 -1.84 -14.52
C GLY A 62 -15.19 -2.07 -15.03
N GLY A 63 -15.56 -3.35 -15.14
CA GLY A 63 -16.94 -3.71 -15.49
C GLY A 63 -17.96 -3.17 -14.48
N GLU A 64 -19.16 -2.85 -14.97
CA GLU A 64 -20.26 -2.43 -14.13
C GLU A 64 -20.65 -3.52 -13.13
N VAL A 65 -20.87 -3.13 -11.87
CA VAL A 65 -21.35 -4.04 -10.82
C VAL A 65 -22.86 -4.19 -10.96
N THR A 66 -23.30 -5.24 -11.66
CA THR A 66 -24.73 -5.48 -11.92
C THR A 66 -25.45 -6.23 -10.81
N LYS A 67 -24.69 -6.86 -9.91
CA LYS A 67 -25.24 -7.61 -8.78
C LYS A 67 -25.58 -6.64 -7.64
N GLU A 68 -26.81 -6.73 -7.14
CA GLU A 68 -27.23 -6.04 -5.92
C GLU A 68 -26.65 -6.74 -4.69
N TYR A 69 -25.52 -6.24 -4.19
CA TYR A 69 -24.91 -6.73 -2.96
C TYR A 69 -25.60 -6.09 -1.74
N ARG A 70 -25.96 -6.92 -0.76
CA ARG A 70 -26.52 -6.51 0.52
C ARG A 70 -25.61 -6.89 1.68
N PHE A 71 -25.56 -6.02 2.67
CA PHE A 71 -24.74 -6.13 3.89
C PHE A 71 -25.60 -5.85 5.11
N GLU A 72 -25.21 -6.42 6.25
CA GLU A 72 -25.79 -6.06 7.55
C GLU A 72 -25.11 -4.79 8.07
N GLY A 73 -25.87 -3.72 8.23
CA GLY A 73 -25.42 -2.45 8.81
C GLY A 73 -25.97 -2.22 10.20
N GLU A 74 -25.48 -1.17 10.87
CA GLU A 74 -25.91 -0.80 12.24
C GLU A 74 -27.42 -0.51 12.33
N ASN A 75 -28.00 0.09 11.28
CA ASN A 75 -29.42 0.45 11.21
C ASN A 75 -30.25 -0.58 10.41
N GLY A 76 -29.71 -1.78 10.18
CA GLY A 76 -30.32 -2.84 9.38
C GLY A 76 -29.63 -3.05 8.02
N PRO A 77 -30.25 -3.84 7.12
CA PRO A 77 -29.65 -4.19 5.84
C PRO A 77 -29.42 -2.97 4.93
N VAL A 78 -28.27 -2.93 4.26
CA VAL A 78 -27.86 -1.87 3.32
C VAL A 78 -27.27 -2.46 2.04
N THR A 79 -27.40 -1.76 0.92
CA THR A 79 -26.78 -2.11 -0.36
C THR A 79 -25.34 -1.60 -0.45
N LEU A 80 -24.55 -2.13 -1.40
CA LEU A 80 -23.19 -1.62 -1.66
C LEU A 80 -23.19 -0.12 -2.01
N ALA A 81 -24.18 0.35 -2.76
CA ALA A 81 -24.29 1.75 -3.14
C ALA A 81 -24.58 2.65 -1.93
N GLU A 82 -25.44 2.20 -1.01
CA GLU A 82 -25.78 2.94 0.21
C GLU A 82 -24.59 3.07 1.18
N LEU A 83 -23.63 2.13 1.14
CA LEU A 83 -22.40 2.23 1.96
C LEU A 83 -21.54 3.48 1.63
N PHE A 84 -21.70 4.09 0.45
CA PHE A 84 -21.00 5.31 0.09
C PHE A 84 -21.56 6.55 0.80
N GLY A 85 -22.83 6.54 1.22
CA GLY A 85 -23.50 7.69 1.79
C GLY A 85 -23.42 8.92 0.87
N ASP A 86 -22.85 10.01 1.38
CA ASP A 86 -22.63 11.27 0.66
C ASP A 86 -21.24 11.39 0.01
N LYS A 87 -20.45 10.30 -0.03
CA LYS A 87 -19.06 10.29 -0.52
C LYS A 87 -18.91 9.59 -1.86
N ASP A 88 -17.84 9.91 -2.57
CA ASP A 88 -17.45 9.30 -3.84
C ASP A 88 -16.54 8.07 -3.67
N THR A 89 -16.03 7.86 -2.45
CA THR A 89 -14.99 6.88 -2.14
C THR A 89 -15.38 6.06 -0.92
N LEU A 90 -15.44 4.74 -1.09
CA LEU A 90 -15.65 3.77 -0.02
C LEU A 90 -14.33 3.11 0.37
N ILE A 91 -13.94 3.19 1.64
CA ILE A 91 -12.80 2.45 2.20
C ILE A 91 -13.34 1.22 2.93
N VAL A 92 -12.90 0.04 2.52
CA VAL A 92 -13.25 -1.22 3.18
C VAL A 92 -12.08 -1.70 4.02
N TYR A 93 -12.29 -1.81 5.33
CA TYR A 93 -11.34 -2.42 6.26
C TYR A 93 -11.88 -3.75 6.78
N SER A 94 -11.15 -4.83 6.54
CA SER A 94 -11.52 -6.15 7.03
C SER A 94 -10.65 -6.52 8.22
N TYR A 95 -11.28 -6.71 9.38
CA TYR A 95 -10.66 -7.38 10.52
C TYR A 95 -11.36 -8.70 10.79
N MET A 96 -10.59 -9.68 11.25
CA MET A 96 -11.08 -11.05 11.39
C MET A 96 -11.20 -11.45 12.85
N PHE A 97 -12.16 -12.35 13.11
CA PHE A 97 -12.23 -13.16 14.31
C PHE A 97 -11.44 -14.45 14.04
N GLY A 98 -10.65 -14.90 15.02
CA GLY A 98 -10.08 -16.24 14.96
C GLY A 98 -11.19 -17.30 15.07
N PRO A 99 -10.98 -18.53 14.58
CA PRO A 99 -12.04 -19.56 14.53
C PRO A 99 -12.74 -19.82 15.86
N GLU A 100 -12.03 -19.67 16.97
CA GLU A 100 -12.53 -19.88 18.34
C GLU A 100 -12.53 -18.59 19.19
N ARG A 101 -12.25 -17.42 18.59
CA ARG A 101 -12.12 -16.17 19.36
C ARG A 101 -13.48 -15.50 19.55
N ALA A 102 -13.81 -15.25 20.81
CA ALA A 102 -14.96 -14.42 21.20
C ALA A 102 -14.78 -12.92 20.88
N GLN A 103 -13.53 -12.47 20.68
CA GLN A 103 -13.18 -11.07 20.42
C GLN A 103 -12.38 -10.94 19.12
N PRO A 104 -12.47 -9.80 18.41
CA PRO A 104 -11.72 -9.57 17.18
C PRO A 104 -10.20 -9.54 17.45
N CYS A 105 -9.40 -9.73 16.40
CA CYS A 105 -7.95 -9.68 16.51
C CYS A 105 -7.46 -8.33 17.10
N PRO A 106 -6.69 -8.33 18.22
CA PRO A 106 -6.28 -7.09 18.88
C PRO A 106 -5.37 -6.21 18.02
N MET A 107 -4.57 -6.80 17.12
CA MET A 107 -3.75 -6.04 16.17
C MET A 107 -4.61 -5.35 15.10
N CYS A 108 -5.70 -5.99 14.67
CA CYS A 108 -6.60 -5.41 13.68
C CYS A 108 -7.42 -4.28 14.30
N THR A 109 -7.99 -4.48 15.49
CA THR A 109 -8.73 -3.41 16.17
C THR A 109 -7.85 -2.26 16.63
N SER A 110 -6.57 -2.50 16.94
CA SER A 110 -5.61 -1.42 17.21
C SER A 110 -5.43 -0.46 16.02
N THR A 111 -5.62 -0.91 14.78
CA THR A 111 -5.58 -0.02 13.61
C THR A 111 -6.75 0.95 13.63
N MET A 112 -7.95 0.47 14.02
CA MET A 112 -9.16 1.31 14.10
C MET A 112 -9.02 2.39 15.18
N ALA A 113 -8.46 2.05 16.34
CA ALA A 113 -8.19 3.02 17.40
C ALA A 113 -7.27 4.16 16.95
N GLY A 114 -6.41 3.92 15.96
CA GLY A 114 -5.55 4.96 15.38
C GLY A 114 -6.29 5.94 14.46
N TRP A 115 -7.43 5.56 13.88
CA TRP A 115 -8.21 6.40 12.96
C TRP A 115 -9.02 7.48 13.69
N GLU A 116 -9.42 7.21 14.92
CA GLU A 116 -10.17 8.14 15.78
C GLU A 116 -9.27 9.22 16.40
N GLY A 117 -7.97 9.22 16.10
CA GLY A 117 -6.98 10.13 16.63
C GLY A 117 -6.41 9.61 17.96
N LYS A 118 -5.11 9.36 17.98
CA LYS A 118 -4.40 8.99 19.20
C LYS A 118 -4.56 10.12 20.24
N VAL A 119 -4.91 9.77 21.48
CA VAL A 119 -4.88 10.69 22.63
C VAL A 119 -3.50 11.38 22.69
N PRO A 120 -3.42 12.71 22.84
CA PRO A 120 -2.12 13.39 22.96
C PRO A 120 -1.32 12.82 24.12
N ASP A 121 -0.02 12.63 23.92
CA ASP A 121 0.90 12.08 24.92
C ASP A 121 0.97 12.96 26.20
#